data_AF-D1AHT3-F1
#
_entry.id   AF-D1AHT3-F1
#
_cell.length_a   1.000
_cell.length_b   1.000
_cell.length_c   1.000
_cell.angle_alpha   90.00
_cell.angle_beta   90.00
_cell.angle_gamma   90.00
#
_symmetry.space_group_name_H-M   'P 1'
#
loop_
_entity.id
_entity.type
_entity.pdbx_description
1 polymer ?
#
loop_
_entity_poly.entity_id
_entity_poly.type
_entity_poly.pdbx_seq_one_letter_code
_entity_poly.pdbx_strand_id
1 'polypeptide(L)'
;MKKVMFLFFLFSITAFPCKMLVNPGKPFIISNNKVYYTEAGNAKMELSGADSADFQTISYSVESCEYRDYGKDSRNVYFKNTKVEGADAGSFIMLEQGYYKDKRYLYFYGKKLRDSDSRKEIKFIKDNKDTDCIPWGDGGCVINNGNKYKDGKKYFKGA
;
A
#
# COMPACT_ATOMS: atom_id res chain seq x y z
N MET A 1 -33.30 -19.02 42.57
CA MET A 1 -32.87 -18.01 41.59
C MET A 1 -31.73 -18.59 40.77
N LYS A 2 -31.99 -18.97 39.51
CA LYS A 2 -30.98 -19.61 38.64
C LYS A 2 -30.12 -18.51 38.01
N LYS A 3 -28.80 -18.55 38.24
CA LYS A 3 -27.84 -17.69 37.54
C LYS A 3 -27.77 -18.13 36.08
N VAL A 4 -28.24 -17.28 35.17
CA VAL A 4 -28.08 -17.47 33.72
C VAL A 4 -26.67 -17.02 33.38
N MET A 5 -25.81 -17.99 33.06
CA MET A 5 -24.45 -17.76 32.58
C MET A 5 -24.53 -17.39 31.10
N PHE A 6 -24.33 -16.11 30.79
CA PHE A 6 -24.18 -15.65 29.40
C PHE A 6 -22.88 -16.22 28.84
N LEU A 7 -23.01 -17.28 28.05
CA LEU A 7 -21.94 -17.81 27.23
C LEU A 7 -21.73 -16.83 26.07
N PHE A 8 -20.77 -15.91 26.22
CA PHE A 8 -20.31 -15.10 25.11
C PHE A 8 -19.64 -16.03 24.10
N PHE A 9 -20.36 -16.39 23.05
CA PHE A 9 -19.75 -16.89 21.82
C PHE A 9 -18.86 -15.78 21.28
N LEU A 10 -17.59 -15.81 21.64
CA LEU A 10 -16.55 -15.18 20.85
C LEU A 10 -16.53 -15.94 19.52
N PHE A 11 -17.35 -15.50 18.56
CA PHE A 11 -16.99 -15.65 17.16
C PHE A 11 -15.71 -14.82 16.98
N SER A 12 -14.58 -15.43 17.33
CA SER A 12 -13.27 -14.97 16.93
C SER A 12 -13.36 -14.87 15.41
N ILE A 13 -13.36 -13.64 14.91
CA ILE A 13 -13.34 -13.34 13.49
C ILE A 13 -12.15 -14.14 12.98
N THR A 14 -12.43 -15.21 12.24
CA THR A 14 -11.39 -15.97 11.57
C THR A 14 -10.66 -14.94 10.73
N ALA A 15 -9.39 -14.67 11.04
CA ALA A 15 -8.54 -13.86 10.19
C ALA A 15 -8.75 -14.37 8.78
N PHE A 16 -9.33 -13.54 7.89
CA PHE A 16 -9.53 -13.93 6.51
C PHE A 16 -8.13 -14.28 5.99
N PRO A 17 -7.84 -15.56 5.70
CA PRO A 17 -6.50 -15.91 5.29
C PRO A 17 -6.21 -15.12 4.03
N CYS A 18 -5.05 -14.46 4.01
CA CYS A 18 -4.55 -13.64 2.91
C CYS A 18 -4.81 -14.18 1.48
N LYS A 19 -4.93 -15.51 1.40
CA LYS A 19 -5.19 -16.35 0.23
C LYS A 19 -6.39 -15.96 -0.65
N MET A 20 -7.30 -15.08 -0.22
CA MET A 20 -8.47 -14.70 -1.03
C MET A 20 -8.32 -13.37 -1.79
N LEU A 21 -7.37 -12.50 -1.44
CA LEU A 21 -7.29 -11.14 -1.99
C LEU A 21 -5.95 -10.78 -2.64
N VAL A 22 -4.91 -11.61 -2.48
CA VAL A 22 -3.57 -11.32 -2.99
C VAL A 22 -3.24 -12.28 -4.13
N ASN A 23 -2.89 -11.73 -5.30
CA ASN A 23 -2.43 -12.50 -6.45
C ASN A 23 -1.19 -13.33 -6.05
N PRO A 24 -1.26 -14.68 -6.03
CA PRO A 24 -0.17 -15.52 -5.54
C PRO A 24 1.03 -15.56 -6.51
N GLY A 25 0.90 -15.03 -7.72
CA GLY A 25 1.96 -14.97 -8.72
C GLY A 25 3.01 -13.86 -8.48
N LYS A 26 4.12 -13.90 -9.22
CA LYS A 26 4.97 -12.72 -9.42
C LYS A 26 4.26 -11.85 -10.46
N PRO A 27 3.66 -10.70 -10.08
CA PRO A 27 2.85 -9.93 -11.02
C PRO A 27 3.68 -9.22 -12.08
N PHE A 28 4.98 -9.00 -11.83
CA PHE A 28 5.90 -8.45 -12.82
C PHE A 28 6.65 -9.56 -13.55
N ILE A 29 6.61 -9.52 -14.89
CA ILE A 29 7.23 -10.50 -15.78
C ILE A 29 8.21 -9.76 -16.69
N ILE A 30 9.45 -10.25 -16.76
CA ILE A 30 10.46 -9.75 -17.71
C ILE A 30 10.55 -10.73 -18.87
N SER A 31 10.37 -10.24 -20.10
CA SER A 31 10.44 -11.05 -21.32
C SER A 31 10.80 -10.18 -22.51
N ASN A 32 11.71 -10.65 -23.36
CA ASN A 32 12.15 -9.94 -24.57
C ASN A 32 12.58 -8.48 -24.29
N ASN A 33 13.40 -8.27 -23.25
CA ASN A 33 13.87 -6.97 -22.79
C ASN A 33 12.76 -5.96 -22.48
N LYS A 34 11.59 -6.46 -22.08
CA LYS A 34 10.44 -5.65 -21.67
C LYS A 34 9.91 -6.14 -20.32
N VAL A 35 9.29 -5.22 -19.60
CA VAL A 35 8.62 -5.51 -18.34
C VAL A 35 7.12 -5.48 -18.54
N TYR A 36 6.43 -6.47 -17.99
CA TYR A 36 4.98 -6.59 -18.04
C TYR A 36 4.41 -6.72 -16.63
N TYR A 37 3.21 -6.22 -16.43
CA TYR A 37 2.38 -6.50 -15.26
C TYR A 37 1.25 -7.48 -15.64
N THR A 38 0.97 -8.43 -14.75
CA THR A 38 -0.17 -9.36 -14.83
C THR A 38 -0.98 -9.30 -13.54
N GLU A 39 -2.27 -9.01 -13.66
CA GLU A 39 -3.23 -9.28 -12.60
C GLU A 39 -3.75 -10.72 -12.77
N ALA A 40 -4.11 -11.40 -11.68
CA ALA A 40 -4.48 -12.82 -11.72
C ALA A 40 -5.59 -13.06 -12.77
N GLY A 41 -5.28 -13.88 -13.79
CA GLY A 41 -6.22 -14.22 -14.86
C GLY A 41 -6.36 -13.21 -16.01
N ASN A 42 -5.64 -12.08 -15.99
CA ASN A 42 -5.71 -11.04 -17.02
C ASN A 42 -4.55 -11.08 -18.03
N ALA A 43 -4.72 -10.37 -19.15
CA ALA A 43 -3.69 -10.20 -20.17
C ALA A 43 -2.45 -9.46 -19.63
N LYS A 44 -1.27 -9.79 -20.17
CA LYS A 44 -0.01 -9.10 -19.88
C LYS A 44 -0.06 -7.64 -20.36
N MET A 45 0.27 -6.70 -19.49
CA MET A 45 0.31 -5.26 -19.80
C MET A 45 1.76 -4.78 -19.80
N GLU A 46 2.27 -4.29 -20.93
CA GLU A 46 3.64 -3.75 -21.00
C GLU A 46 3.76 -2.47 -20.17
N LEU A 47 4.82 -2.37 -19.37
CA LEU A 47 5.17 -1.15 -18.63
C LEU A 47 6.01 -0.25 -19.53
N SER A 48 5.36 0.72 -20.17
CA SER A 48 6.06 1.66 -21.05
C SER A 48 7.17 2.40 -20.30
N GLY A 49 8.37 2.42 -20.91
CA GLY A 49 9.56 3.08 -20.38
C GLY A 49 10.29 2.35 -19.26
N ALA A 50 9.82 1.17 -18.86
CA ALA A 50 10.49 0.36 -17.84
C ALA A 50 11.78 -0.24 -18.38
N ASP A 51 12.86 -0.12 -17.63
CA ASP A 51 14.13 -0.76 -17.98
C ASP A 51 14.18 -2.17 -17.40
N SER A 52 14.13 -3.18 -18.28
CA SER A 52 14.16 -4.58 -17.85
C SER A 52 15.50 -5.03 -17.26
N ALA A 53 16.60 -4.33 -17.55
CA ALA A 53 17.94 -4.75 -17.14
C ALA A 53 18.14 -4.63 -15.62
N ASP A 54 17.46 -3.69 -14.98
CA ASP A 54 17.56 -3.39 -13.55
C ASP A 54 16.20 -3.35 -12.83
N PHE A 55 15.13 -3.81 -13.49
CA PHE A 55 13.79 -3.83 -12.90
C PHE A 55 13.73 -4.75 -11.66
N GLN A 56 13.15 -4.24 -10.59
CA GLN A 56 12.97 -4.92 -9.32
C GLN A 56 11.54 -4.79 -8.84
N THR A 57 10.98 -5.90 -8.33
CA THR A 57 9.70 -5.87 -7.61
C THR A 57 9.94 -5.41 -6.18
N ILE A 58 9.11 -4.49 -5.70
CA ILE A 58 9.08 -4.08 -4.30
C ILE A 58 8.00 -4.94 -3.62
N SER A 59 8.46 -5.93 -2.84
CA SER A 59 7.60 -6.80 -2.06
C SER A 59 7.55 -6.38 -0.60
N TYR A 60 6.39 -6.48 0.04
CA TYR A 60 6.28 -6.34 1.49
C TYR A 60 5.31 -7.34 2.09
N SER A 61 5.52 -7.69 3.37
CA SER A 61 4.68 -8.67 4.05
C SER A 61 3.96 -8.09 5.27
N VAL A 62 2.66 -8.34 5.37
CA VAL A 62 1.82 -7.98 6.54
C VAL A 62 1.02 -9.21 6.92
N GLU A 63 1.10 -9.67 8.18
CA GLU A 63 0.28 -10.78 8.68
C GLU A 63 0.33 -12.05 7.79
N SER A 64 1.50 -12.37 7.24
CA SER A 64 1.73 -13.47 6.28
C SER A 64 1.12 -13.29 4.89
N CYS A 65 0.61 -12.10 4.56
CA CYS A 65 0.40 -11.65 3.19
C CYS A 65 1.71 -11.19 2.56
N GLU A 66 1.86 -11.36 1.25
CA GLU A 66 2.92 -10.72 0.47
C GLU A 66 2.33 -9.83 -0.62
N TYR A 67 2.49 -8.53 -0.49
CA TYR A 67 2.07 -7.56 -1.48
C TYR A 67 3.22 -7.24 -2.41
N ARG A 68 2.96 -7.28 -3.71
CA ARG A 68 3.96 -7.09 -4.76
C ARG A 68 3.45 -6.15 -5.84
N ASP A 69 2.62 -5.18 -5.46
CA ASP A 69 1.97 -4.26 -6.40
C ASP A 69 2.92 -3.18 -6.92
N TYR A 70 4.09 -2.99 -6.30
CA TYR A 70 5.08 -2.01 -6.76
C TYR A 70 6.26 -2.68 -7.44
N GLY A 71 6.79 -2.02 -8.46
CA GLY A 71 8.05 -2.34 -9.10
C GLY A 71 8.80 -1.06 -9.45
N LYS A 72 10.11 -1.14 -9.63
CA LYS A 72 10.92 0.00 -10.02
C LYS A 72 12.11 -0.42 -10.86
N ASP A 73 12.58 0.50 -11.70
CA ASP A 73 13.93 0.48 -12.25
C ASP A 73 14.74 1.65 -11.64
N SER A 74 15.95 1.92 -12.13
CA SER A 74 16.77 3.04 -11.63
C SER A 74 16.14 4.44 -11.82
N ARG A 75 15.15 4.59 -12.71
CA ARG A 75 14.58 5.89 -13.13
C ARG A 75 13.10 6.02 -12.84
N ASN A 76 12.36 4.92 -12.78
CA ASN A 76 10.91 4.89 -12.75
C ASN A 76 10.41 4.00 -11.62
N VAL A 77 9.26 4.38 -11.06
CA VAL A 77 8.48 3.57 -10.13
C VAL A 77 7.15 3.26 -10.79
N TYR A 78 6.66 2.04 -10.57
CA TYR A 78 5.41 1.52 -11.11
C TYR A 78 4.56 1.00 -9.96
N PHE A 79 3.27 1.32 -10.01
CA PHE A 79 2.23 0.68 -9.22
C PHE A 79 1.33 -0.09 -10.18
N LYS A 80 1.30 -1.41 -10.04
CA LYS A 80 0.70 -2.34 -11.00
C LYS A 80 1.23 -2.07 -12.40
N ASN A 81 0.33 -1.85 -13.35
CA ASN A 81 0.62 -1.53 -14.75
C ASN A 81 0.90 -0.04 -15.02
N THR A 82 0.93 0.82 -14.00
CA THR A 82 0.94 2.28 -14.16
C THR A 82 2.20 2.90 -13.57
N LYS A 83 2.84 3.81 -14.31
CA LYS A 83 3.96 4.61 -13.80
C LYS A 83 3.49 5.57 -12.71
N VAL A 84 4.25 5.65 -11.62
CA VAL A 84 4.02 6.60 -10.51
C VAL A 84 4.71 7.92 -10.86
N GLU A 85 3.93 8.83 -11.43
CA GLU A 85 4.49 10.08 -11.96
C GLU A 85 5.15 10.96 -10.90
N GLY A 86 6.37 11.41 -11.22
CA GLY A 86 7.20 12.26 -10.38
C GLY A 86 7.79 11.59 -9.13
N ALA A 87 7.66 10.27 -8.97
CA ALA A 87 8.37 9.53 -7.92
C ALA A 87 9.86 9.45 -8.21
N ASP A 88 10.68 9.72 -7.20
CA ASP A 88 12.12 9.52 -7.26
C ASP A 88 12.48 8.05 -6.97
N ALA A 89 12.78 7.28 -8.01
CA ALA A 89 13.04 5.84 -7.89
C ALA A 89 14.21 5.50 -6.96
N GLY A 90 15.24 6.35 -6.92
CA GLY A 90 16.42 6.14 -6.08
C GLY A 90 16.12 6.16 -4.58
N SER A 91 15.14 6.97 -4.16
CA SER A 91 14.74 7.11 -2.75
C SER A 91 13.38 6.48 -2.42
N PHE A 92 12.72 5.85 -3.39
CA PHE A 92 11.41 5.25 -3.20
C PHE A 92 11.47 3.99 -2.32
N ILE A 93 10.82 4.05 -1.16
CA ILE A 93 10.78 2.97 -0.17
C ILE A 93 9.38 2.78 0.39
N MET A 94 9.08 1.53 0.77
CA MET A 94 7.86 1.18 1.53
C MET A 94 7.97 1.70 2.96
N LEU A 95 6.85 2.15 3.52
CA LEU A 95 6.72 2.49 4.93
C LEU A 95 5.95 1.39 5.67
N GLU A 96 4.69 1.64 5.99
CA GLU A 96 3.74 0.64 6.49
C GLU A 96 2.33 1.00 5.99
N GLN A 97 1.38 0.06 6.16
CA GLN A 97 -0.04 0.29 5.84
C GLN A 97 -0.30 0.75 4.40
N GLY A 98 0.49 0.25 3.43
CA GLY A 98 0.36 0.60 2.01
C GLY A 98 0.92 1.98 1.63
N TYR A 99 1.53 2.71 2.57
CA TYR A 99 2.20 3.97 2.29
C TYR A 99 3.65 3.75 1.87
N TYR A 100 4.08 4.60 0.95
CA TYR A 100 5.44 4.68 0.43
C TYR A 100 5.92 6.12 0.52
N LYS A 101 7.23 6.31 0.47
CA LYS A 101 7.80 7.65 0.33
C LYS A 101 8.94 7.65 -0.66
N ASP A 102 9.18 8.81 -1.24
CA ASP A 102 10.47 9.17 -1.81
C ASP A 102 11.11 10.30 -1.00
N LYS A 103 12.17 10.93 -1.50
CA LYS A 103 12.87 12.04 -0.84
C LYS A 103 12.04 13.33 -0.66
N ARG A 104 10.86 13.44 -1.26
CA ARG A 104 10.00 14.65 -1.21
C ARG A 104 8.57 14.39 -0.75
N TYR A 105 7.96 13.28 -1.16
CA TYR A 105 6.53 13.06 -1.06
C TYR A 105 6.19 11.69 -0.50
N LEU A 106 4.96 11.60 0.03
CA LEU A 106 4.32 10.35 0.38
C LEU A 106 3.43 9.87 -0.77
N TYR A 107 3.26 8.56 -0.86
CA TYR A 107 2.47 7.89 -1.88
C TYR A 107 1.60 6.81 -1.25
N PHE A 108 0.42 6.60 -1.83
CA PHE A 108 -0.50 5.52 -1.47
C PHE A 108 -1.12 4.97 -2.76
N TYR A 109 -1.01 3.66 -2.98
CA TYR A 109 -1.46 2.97 -4.20
C TYR A 109 -1.17 3.73 -5.52
N GLY A 110 0.10 4.10 -5.71
CA GLY A 110 0.59 4.78 -6.90
C GLY A 110 0.21 6.25 -7.01
N LYS A 111 -0.46 6.82 -5.99
CA LYS A 111 -0.87 8.23 -5.97
C LYS A 111 -0.05 9.01 -4.96
N LYS A 112 0.53 10.11 -5.43
CA LYS A 112 1.19 11.11 -4.58
C LYS A 112 0.16 11.77 -3.65
N LEU A 113 0.44 11.78 -2.35
CA LEU A 113 -0.34 12.53 -1.37
C LEU A 113 -0.08 14.02 -1.52
N ARG A 114 -1.15 14.77 -1.79
CA ARG A 114 -1.09 16.23 -1.89
C ARG A 114 -0.68 16.86 -0.54
N ASP A 115 0.15 17.89 -0.60
CA ASP A 115 0.70 18.63 0.55
C ASP A 115 1.52 17.79 1.54
N SER A 116 1.91 16.57 1.14
CA SER A 116 2.84 15.76 1.92
C SER A 116 4.27 16.28 1.75
N ASP A 117 5.06 16.11 2.81
CA ASP A 117 6.50 16.37 2.81
C ASP A 117 7.17 15.22 3.56
N SER A 118 7.81 14.31 2.82
CA SER A 118 8.45 13.12 3.39
C SER A 118 9.70 13.42 4.23
N ARG A 119 10.16 14.68 4.21
CA ARG A 119 11.23 15.19 5.08
C ARG A 119 10.70 15.60 6.45
N LYS A 120 9.37 15.69 6.61
CA LYS A 120 8.71 15.93 7.89
C LYS A 120 8.43 14.61 8.60
N GLU A 121 8.09 14.72 9.87
CA GLU A 121 7.65 13.59 10.68
C GLU A 121 6.43 12.91 10.04
N ILE A 122 6.43 11.57 10.07
CA ILE A 122 5.38 10.70 9.53
C ILE A 122 4.92 9.83 10.70
N LYS A 123 3.65 9.98 11.13
CA LYS A 123 3.08 9.18 12.23
C LYS A 123 1.96 8.32 11.71
N PHE A 124 2.10 7.01 11.86
CA PHE A 124 1.03 6.06 11.55
C PHE A 124 0.13 5.88 12.76
N ILE A 125 -1.17 6.00 12.54
CA ILE A 125 -2.18 5.78 13.57
C ILE A 125 -2.61 4.31 13.47
N LYS A 126 -2.24 3.52 14.48
CA LYS A 126 -2.55 2.08 14.57
C LYS A 126 -3.81 1.79 15.40
N ASP A 127 -4.16 2.69 16.33
CA ASP A 127 -5.17 2.42 17.36
C ASP A 127 -6.40 3.33 17.33
N ASN A 128 -7.51 2.70 17.69
CA ASN A 128 -8.90 3.01 17.40
C ASN A 128 -9.57 4.07 18.32
N LYS A 129 -8.88 5.14 18.71
CA LYS A 129 -9.48 6.19 19.57
C LYS A 129 -9.86 7.47 18.82
N ASP A 130 -9.41 7.60 17.59
CA ASP A 130 -9.69 8.75 16.73
C ASP A 130 -10.75 8.32 15.71
N THR A 131 -12.00 8.72 15.92
CA THR A 131 -13.18 8.19 15.19
C THR A 131 -13.15 8.45 13.68
N ASP A 132 -12.33 9.39 13.21
CA ASP A 132 -12.16 9.58 11.76
C ASP A 132 -11.34 8.43 11.10
N CYS A 133 -10.62 7.63 11.91
CA CYS A 133 -9.66 6.61 11.49
C CYS A 133 -10.15 5.15 11.70
N ILE A 134 -11.47 4.89 11.62
CA ILE A 134 -12.09 3.58 11.94
C ILE A 134 -13.13 3.19 10.84
N PRO A 135 -13.50 1.91 10.53
CA PRO A 135 -12.78 0.62 10.51
C PRO A 135 -12.97 -0.22 9.21
N TRP A 136 -13.55 0.29 8.11
CA TRP A 136 -13.81 -0.57 6.95
C TRP A 136 -12.66 -0.47 5.93
N GLY A 137 -11.59 -1.22 6.19
CA GLY A 137 -10.50 -1.47 5.24
C GLY A 137 -9.10 -1.51 5.88
N ASP A 138 -8.18 -2.25 5.24
CA ASP A 138 -6.77 -2.43 5.64
C ASP A 138 -5.90 -1.15 5.49
N GLY A 139 -6.56 -0.02 5.20
CA GLY A 139 -5.93 1.27 4.94
C GLY A 139 -5.73 2.05 6.22
N GLY A 140 -4.47 2.18 6.61
CA GLY A 140 -4.09 2.94 7.80
C GLY A 140 -4.17 4.45 7.63
N CYS A 141 -4.21 5.15 8.76
CA CYS A 141 -4.13 6.60 8.80
C CYS A 141 -2.68 7.06 9.00
N VAL A 142 -2.26 8.10 8.28
CA VAL A 142 -0.95 8.73 8.47
C VAL A 142 -1.09 10.23 8.70
N ILE A 143 -0.37 10.75 9.70
CA ILE A 143 -0.19 12.18 9.92
C ILE A 143 1.15 12.60 9.32
N ASN A 144 1.12 13.62 8.47
CA ASN A 144 2.33 14.22 7.93
C ASN A 144 2.13 15.73 7.77
N ASN A 145 3.08 16.51 8.29
CA ASN A 145 3.05 17.97 8.23
C ASN A 145 1.72 18.57 8.77
N GLY A 146 1.21 18.03 9.89
CA GLY A 146 -0.05 18.45 10.50
C GLY A 146 -1.32 18.06 9.73
N ASN A 147 -1.18 17.44 8.56
CA ASN A 147 -2.29 16.89 7.78
C ASN A 147 -2.54 15.43 8.16
N LYS A 148 -3.81 15.04 8.27
CA LYS A 148 -4.24 13.66 8.45
C LYS A 148 -4.60 13.08 7.09
N TYR A 149 -4.11 11.89 6.77
CA TYR A 149 -4.42 11.17 5.55
C TYR A 149 -5.00 9.80 5.88
N LYS A 150 -6.01 9.38 5.12
CA LYS A 150 -6.60 8.04 5.15
C LYS A 150 -6.83 7.61 3.71
N ASP A 151 -6.38 6.40 3.37
CA ASP A 151 -6.41 5.85 2.01
C ASP A 151 -5.84 6.82 0.96
N GLY A 152 -4.77 7.52 1.32
CA GLY A 152 -4.12 8.52 0.47
C GLY A 152 -4.88 9.84 0.28
N LYS A 153 -6.06 10.01 0.89
CA LYS A 153 -6.86 11.25 0.87
C LYS A 153 -6.58 12.07 2.11
N LYS A 154 -6.46 13.39 1.94
CA LYS A 154 -6.31 14.35 3.04
C LYS A 154 -7.67 14.60 3.72
N TYR A 155 -7.71 14.45 5.03
CA TYR A 155 -8.84 14.78 5.90
C TYR A 155 -8.48 16.05 6.66
N PHE A 156 -9.25 17.12 6.46
CA PHE A 156 -9.05 18.36 7.18
C PHE A 156 -9.47 18.19 8.64
N LYS A 157 -8.72 18.84 9.54
CA LYS A 157 -9.04 19.04 10.96
C LYS A 157 -10.54 19.27 11.14
N GLY A 158 -11.18 18.51 12.05
CA GLY A 158 -12.31 19.06 12.79
C GLY A 158 -11.86 20.38 13.41
N ALA A 159 -12.66 21.43 13.22
CA ALA A 159 -12.45 22.77 13.75
C ALA A 159 -12.20 22.74 15.27
#